data_AF-C3YPF9-F1
#
_entry.id   AF-C3YPF9-F1
#
_cell.length_a   1.000
_cell.length_b   1.000
_cell.length_c   1.000
_cell.angle_alpha   90.00
_cell.angle_beta   90.00
_cell.angle_gamma   90.00
#
_symmetry.space_group_name_H-M   'P 1'
#
loop_
_entity.id
_entity.type
_entity.pdbx_description
1 polymer ?
#
loop_
_entity_poly.entity_id
_entity_poly.type
_entity_poly.pdbx_seq_one_letter_code
_entity_poly.pdbx_strand_id
1 'polypeptide(L)'
;MWPAFSKVSNVFTWVTLLFYLFSFLSVQVFVSVELQEGTCKQLGNCKMSFDKEELKKRLTPIQYEVTQEKGTERPFTGELNDETRPGLYKCVVCGAELFKSETKFDAGCGWPSFYDQTDEGAVTMTEDSSLGMVRTETTCSKCGAHLGHVFDDGPKFTGQRFCINSVSTQVRPQVCCRPRRKNPSQSCEERCLCGEGGSHHILD
;
A
#
# COMPACT_ATOMS: atom_id res chain seq x y z
N MET A 1 46.68 50.63 43.00
CA MET A 1 47.03 50.47 41.57
C MET A 1 46.42 49.16 41.07
N TRP A 2 45.20 49.25 40.52
CA TRP A 2 44.39 48.30 39.70
C TRP A 2 42.91 48.76 39.81
N PRO A 3 41.98 48.47 38.85
CA PRO A 3 42.02 47.43 37.82
C PRO A 3 41.50 47.84 36.41
N ALA A 4 41.89 47.08 35.37
CA ALA A 4 41.23 47.11 34.06
C ALA A 4 41.31 45.73 33.40
N PHE A 5 40.60 44.74 33.95
CA PHE A 5 40.43 43.41 33.34
C PHE A 5 39.02 42.89 33.67
N SER A 6 38.00 43.32 32.91
CA SER A 6 36.65 42.72 33.06
C SER A 6 35.74 42.76 31.82
N LYS A 7 36.17 43.32 30.68
CA LYS A 7 35.27 43.52 29.52
C LYS A 7 35.44 42.52 28.36
N VAL A 8 36.50 41.71 28.33
CA VAL A 8 36.79 40.80 27.21
C VAL A 8 36.15 39.41 27.39
N SER A 9 35.80 39.02 28.62
CA SER A 9 35.21 37.70 28.92
C SER A 9 33.77 37.54 28.45
N ASN A 10 33.02 38.64 28.29
CA ASN A 10 31.59 38.59 27.97
C ASN A 10 31.36 38.27 26.48
N VAL A 11 32.12 38.87 25.56
CA VAL A 11 31.88 38.69 24.11
C VAL A 11 32.14 37.23 23.68
N PHE A 12 33.17 36.60 24.25
CA PHE A 12 33.51 35.22 23.91
C PHE A 12 32.47 34.21 24.39
N THR A 13 31.86 34.44 25.56
CA THR A 13 30.79 33.59 26.08
C THR A 13 29.50 33.76 25.29
N TRP A 14 29.15 34.97 24.85
CA TRP A 14 27.96 35.19 24.02
C TRP A 14 28.09 34.59 22.62
N VAL A 15 29.28 34.64 22.01
CA VAL A 15 29.52 34.03 20.69
C VAL A 15 29.46 32.51 20.78
N THR A 16 30.05 31.88 21.80
CA THR A 16 29.96 30.43 21.99
C THR A 16 28.55 29.99 22.35
N LEU A 17 27.82 30.75 23.18
CA LEU A 17 26.40 30.49 23.46
C LEU A 17 25.53 30.60 22.21
N LEU A 18 25.77 31.58 21.34
CA LEU A 18 25.06 31.72 20.06
C LEU A 18 25.39 30.58 19.09
N PHE A 19 26.65 30.15 19.02
CA PHE A 19 27.05 28.98 18.23
C PHE A 19 26.41 27.69 18.76
N TYR A 20 26.38 27.50 20.09
CA TYR A 20 25.71 26.37 20.71
C TYR A 20 24.20 26.42 20.50
N LEU A 21 23.55 27.59 20.66
CA LEU A 21 22.13 27.76 20.38
C LEU A 21 21.79 27.51 18.91
N PHE A 22 22.61 27.98 17.97
CA PHE A 22 22.41 27.76 16.54
C PHE A 22 22.64 26.30 16.14
N SER A 23 23.64 25.65 16.74
CA SER A 23 23.89 24.21 16.58
C SER A 23 22.77 23.37 17.21
N PHE A 24 22.25 23.79 18.36
CA PHE A 24 21.15 23.10 19.04
C PHE A 24 19.82 23.26 18.29
N LEU A 25 19.55 24.47 17.74
CA LEU A 25 18.38 24.71 16.89
C LEU A 25 18.46 23.89 15.60
N SER A 26 19.61 23.83 14.94
CA SER A 26 19.76 23.03 13.70
C SER A 26 19.61 21.54 13.95
N VAL A 27 20.08 21.02 15.09
CA VAL A 27 19.82 19.64 15.51
C VAL A 27 18.33 19.43 15.80
N GLN A 28 17.63 20.35 16.47
CA GLN A 28 16.18 20.22 16.73
C GLN A 28 15.33 20.27 15.45
N VAL A 29 15.72 21.08 14.45
CA VAL A 29 15.03 21.14 13.15
C VAL A 29 15.20 19.83 12.38
N PHE A 30 16.37 19.19 12.45
CA PHE A 30 16.61 17.89 11.79
C PHE A 30 15.80 16.74 12.42
N VAL A 31 15.55 16.75 13.73
CA VAL A 31 14.76 15.70 14.42
C VAL A 31 13.25 15.81 14.13
N SER A 32 12.76 16.97 13.69
CA SER A 32 11.31 17.20 13.54
C SER A 32 10.72 16.74 12.20
N VAL A 33 11.53 16.20 11.28
CA VAL A 33 11.07 15.63 9.99
C VAL A 33 11.03 14.10 10.08
N GLU A 34 10.43 13.57 11.13
CA GLU A 34 9.82 12.23 11.05
C GLU A 34 8.53 12.40 10.24
N LEU A 35 8.57 11.95 8.98
CA LEU A 35 7.33 11.70 8.24
C LEU A 35 6.44 10.86 9.15
N GLN A 36 5.19 11.26 9.32
CA GLN A 36 4.23 10.49 10.11
C GLN A 36 4.02 9.13 9.45
N GLU A 37 4.81 8.14 9.84
CA GLU A 37 4.73 6.78 9.34
C GLU A 37 3.51 6.10 9.97
N GLY A 38 2.53 5.76 9.14
CA GLY A 38 1.30 5.16 9.60
C GLY A 38 0.23 5.04 8.51
N THR A 39 -0.74 4.16 8.75
CA THR A 39 -1.90 4.00 7.88
C THR A 39 -2.78 5.25 7.97
N CYS A 40 -3.56 5.54 6.93
CA CYS A 40 -4.46 6.70 6.96
C CYS A 40 -5.47 6.64 8.12
N LYS A 41 -5.78 5.43 8.63
CA LYS A 41 -6.64 5.21 9.79
C LYS A 41 -5.97 5.67 11.08
N GLN A 42 -4.69 5.37 11.27
CA GLN A 42 -3.91 5.82 12.43
C GLN A 42 -3.72 7.33 12.42
N LEU A 43 -3.53 7.92 11.23
CA LEU A 43 -3.35 9.36 11.06
C LEU A 43 -4.66 10.15 11.02
N GLY A 44 -5.82 9.47 10.96
CA GLY A 44 -7.14 10.12 10.88
C GLY A 44 -7.38 10.90 9.58
N ASN A 45 -6.66 10.58 8.50
CA ASN A 45 -6.67 11.33 7.24
C ASN A 45 -7.09 10.49 6.02
N CYS A 46 -7.79 9.37 6.23
CA CYS A 46 -8.33 8.59 5.12
C CYS A 46 -9.27 9.42 4.24
N LYS A 47 -9.12 9.28 2.91
CA LYS A 47 -9.98 9.94 1.92
C LYS A 47 -11.43 9.42 1.98
N MET A 48 -11.62 8.19 2.43
CA MET A 48 -12.92 7.53 2.57
C MET A 48 -12.98 6.82 3.92
N SER A 49 -14.10 6.97 4.62
CA SER A 49 -14.40 6.26 5.87
C SER A 49 -15.82 5.69 5.80
N PHE A 50 -16.05 4.60 6.51
CA PHE A 50 -17.31 3.87 6.54
C PHE A 50 -17.65 3.53 7.99
N ASP A 51 -18.95 3.42 8.29
CA ASP A 51 -19.39 3.04 9.63
C ASP A 51 -19.20 1.53 9.87
N LYS A 52 -18.90 1.15 11.12
CA LYS A 52 -18.67 -0.24 11.50
C LYS A 52 -19.87 -1.14 11.18
N GLU A 53 -21.09 -0.67 11.45
CA GLU A 53 -22.30 -1.45 11.24
C GLU A 53 -22.68 -1.54 9.77
N GLU A 54 -22.34 -0.53 8.96
CA GLU A 54 -22.44 -0.60 7.50
C GLU A 54 -21.50 -1.68 6.95
N LEU A 55 -20.23 -1.67 7.37
CA LEU A 55 -19.24 -2.64 6.92
C LEU A 55 -19.62 -4.07 7.29
N LYS A 56 -20.12 -4.32 8.51
CA LYS A 56 -20.59 -5.65 8.92
C LYS A 56 -21.79 -6.17 8.12
N LYS A 57 -22.63 -5.26 7.59
CA LYS A 57 -23.77 -5.65 6.75
C LYS A 57 -23.36 -5.94 5.31
N ARG A 58 -22.35 -5.21 4.80
CA ARG A 58 -21.91 -5.28 3.41
C ARG A 58 -20.86 -6.37 3.16
N LEU A 59 -19.96 -6.57 4.10
CA LEU A 59 -18.84 -7.52 3.99
C LEU A 59 -19.21 -8.87 4.60
N THR A 60 -18.63 -9.94 4.06
CA THR A 60 -18.67 -11.24 4.73
C THR A 60 -17.84 -11.20 6.03
N PRO A 61 -18.06 -12.13 6.98
CA PRO A 61 -17.29 -12.14 8.23
C PRO A 61 -15.78 -12.16 8.03
N ILE A 62 -15.29 -12.98 7.09
CA ILE A 62 -13.86 -13.07 6.78
C ILE A 62 -13.31 -11.83 6.09
N GLN A 63 -14.08 -11.20 5.20
CA GLN A 63 -13.70 -9.93 4.58
C GLN A 63 -13.57 -8.83 5.64
N TYR A 64 -14.49 -8.79 6.60
CA TYR A 64 -14.44 -7.83 7.70
C TYR A 64 -13.23 -8.08 8.60
N GLU A 65 -13.01 -9.32 9.04
CA GLU A 65 -11.87 -9.71 9.87
C GLU A 65 -10.53 -9.35 9.21
N VAL A 66 -10.35 -9.72 7.94
CA VAL A 66 -9.11 -9.40 7.20
C VAL A 66 -8.95 -7.88 7.03
N THR A 67 -9.96 -7.18 6.51
CA THR A 67 -9.80 -5.77 6.11
C THR A 67 -9.83 -4.77 7.27
N GLN A 68 -10.53 -5.08 8.37
CA GLN A 68 -10.72 -4.18 9.50
C GLN A 68 -9.92 -4.58 10.74
N GLU A 69 -9.67 -5.88 10.93
CA GLU A 69 -9.03 -6.43 12.14
C GLU A 69 -7.62 -6.98 11.85
N LYS A 70 -7.08 -6.72 10.65
CA LYS A 70 -5.76 -7.18 10.18
C LYS A 70 -5.61 -8.71 10.24
N GLY A 71 -6.71 -9.43 10.05
CA GLY A 71 -6.69 -10.88 9.90
C GLY A 71 -5.98 -11.34 8.62
N THR A 72 -5.73 -12.63 8.51
CA THR A 72 -5.14 -13.23 7.30
C THR A 72 -5.96 -14.46 6.91
N GLU A 73 -6.37 -14.54 5.64
CA GLU A 73 -7.08 -15.72 5.13
C GLU A 73 -6.16 -16.94 5.11
N ARG A 74 -6.73 -18.15 5.14
CA ARG A 74 -5.92 -19.37 5.07
C ARG A 74 -5.25 -19.49 3.70
N PRO A 75 -3.98 -19.93 3.64
CA PRO A 75 -3.29 -20.11 2.38
C PRO A 75 -4.04 -21.11 1.49
N PHE A 76 -4.00 -20.87 0.18
CA PHE A 76 -4.63 -21.69 -0.87
C PHE A 76 -6.17 -21.74 -0.84
N THR A 77 -6.83 -20.90 -0.04
CA THR A 77 -8.31 -20.87 0.07
C THR A 77 -8.97 -19.70 -0.67
N GLY A 78 -8.20 -18.69 -1.06
CA GLY A 78 -8.71 -17.50 -1.72
C GLY A 78 -9.17 -17.75 -3.16
N GLU A 79 -10.35 -17.24 -3.51
CA GLU A 79 -10.94 -17.39 -4.86
C GLU A 79 -10.06 -16.76 -5.96
N LEU A 80 -9.27 -15.75 -5.62
CA LEU A 80 -8.44 -15.00 -6.57
C LEU A 80 -7.01 -15.55 -6.71
N ASN A 81 -6.68 -16.65 -6.02
CA ASN A 81 -5.38 -17.30 -6.10
C ASN A 81 -5.06 -17.70 -7.54
N ASP A 82 -5.96 -18.45 -8.16
CA ASP A 82 -5.81 -18.99 -9.53
C ASP A 82 -6.47 -18.10 -10.59
N GLU A 83 -6.94 -16.91 -10.20
CA GLU A 83 -7.53 -15.96 -11.13
C GLU A 83 -6.45 -15.40 -12.08
N THR A 84 -6.71 -15.51 -13.37
CA THR A 84 -5.78 -15.13 -14.45
C THR A 84 -6.45 -14.29 -15.54
N ARG A 85 -7.76 -14.02 -15.44
CA ARG A 85 -8.45 -13.19 -16.42
C ARG A 85 -7.90 -11.75 -16.35
N PRO A 86 -7.71 -11.09 -17.50
CA PRO A 86 -7.35 -9.68 -17.55
C PRO A 86 -8.37 -8.83 -16.78
N GLY A 87 -7.91 -7.87 -15.99
CA GLY A 87 -8.77 -7.07 -15.14
C GLY A 87 -8.05 -6.22 -14.09
N LEU A 88 -8.85 -5.50 -13.31
CA LEU A 88 -8.38 -4.64 -12.23
C LEU A 88 -8.82 -5.20 -10.88
N TYR A 89 -7.86 -5.36 -9.98
CA TYR A 89 -8.11 -5.71 -8.58
C TYR A 89 -8.38 -4.44 -7.79
N LYS A 90 -9.55 -4.41 -7.17
CA LYS A 90 -10.05 -3.26 -6.42
C LYS A 90 -10.19 -3.61 -4.95
N CYS A 91 -10.04 -2.64 -4.07
CA CYS A 91 -10.33 -2.77 -2.65
C CYS A 91 -11.80 -3.18 -2.45
N VAL A 92 -12.06 -4.28 -1.75
CA VAL A 92 -13.44 -4.74 -1.47
C VAL A 92 -14.24 -3.74 -0.62
N VAL A 93 -13.54 -2.92 0.17
CA VAL A 93 -14.16 -1.95 1.07
C VAL A 93 -14.61 -0.69 0.32
N CYS A 94 -13.70 -0.04 -0.43
CA CYS A 94 -13.97 1.27 -1.03
C CYS A 94 -14.00 1.29 -2.55
N GLY A 95 -13.67 0.19 -3.22
CA GLY A 95 -13.63 0.10 -4.69
C GLY A 95 -12.44 0.78 -5.37
N ALA A 96 -11.47 1.29 -4.60
CA ALA A 96 -10.22 1.84 -5.14
C ALA A 96 -9.45 0.81 -5.96
N GLU A 97 -8.84 1.22 -7.06
CA GLU A 97 -7.96 0.36 -7.87
C GLU A 97 -6.64 0.17 -7.13
N LEU A 98 -6.17 -1.08 -7.04
CA LEU A 98 -5.00 -1.46 -6.26
C LEU A 98 -3.95 -2.15 -7.13
N PHE A 99 -4.35 -3.17 -7.89
CA PHE A 99 -3.45 -3.99 -8.71
C PHE A 99 -4.06 -4.29 -10.08
N LYS A 100 -3.20 -4.60 -11.05
CA LYS A 100 -3.60 -5.01 -12.39
C LYS A 100 -3.30 -6.50 -12.57
N SER A 101 -4.11 -7.20 -13.36
CA SER A 101 -3.86 -8.61 -13.69
C SER A 101 -2.48 -8.87 -14.30
N GLU A 102 -1.96 -7.90 -15.05
CA GLU A 102 -0.67 -7.96 -15.74
C GLU A 102 0.50 -8.00 -14.76
N THR A 103 0.30 -7.48 -13.54
CA THR A 103 1.32 -7.49 -12.50
C THR A 103 1.21 -8.71 -11.59
N LYS A 104 0.18 -9.54 -11.77
CA LYS A 104 -0.04 -10.77 -11.01
C LYS A 104 0.90 -11.87 -11.48
N PHE A 105 1.48 -12.60 -10.54
CA PHE A 105 2.32 -13.77 -10.82
C PHE A 105 2.09 -14.86 -9.76
N ASP A 106 2.46 -16.09 -10.09
CA ASP A 106 2.44 -17.20 -9.12
C ASP A 106 3.75 -17.26 -8.34
N ALA A 107 3.68 -16.94 -7.05
CA ALA A 107 4.81 -17.02 -6.13
C ALA A 107 4.83 -18.32 -5.32
N GLY A 108 3.84 -19.20 -5.47
CA GLY A 108 3.69 -20.42 -4.66
C GLY A 108 3.43 -20.19 -3.17
N CYS A 109 3.12 -18.95 -2.75
CA CYS A 109 2.92 -18.62 -1.34
C CYS A 109 1.52 -18.96 -0.80
N GLY A 110 0.55 -19.20 -1.69
CA GLY A 110 -0.84 -19.52 -1.33
C GLY A 110 -1.80 -18.33 -1.26
N TRP A 111 -1.33 -17.14 -1.63
CA TRP A 111 -2.14 -15.93 -1.77
C TRP A 111 -1.85 -15.25 -3.13
N PRO A 112 -2.77 -14.41 -3.67
CA PRO A 112 -2.50 -13.65 -4.87
C PRO A 112 -1.26 -12.76 -4.68
N SER A 113 -0.32 -12.89 -5.61
CA SER A 113 0.95 -12.15 -5.58
C SER A 113 1.04 -11.20 -6.77
N PHE A 114 1.42 -9.96 -6.49
CA PHE A 114 1.64 -8.92 -7.51
C PHE A 114 3.03 -8.33 -7.37
N TYR A 115 3.65 -7.92 -8.47
CA TYR A 115 4.98 -7.29 -8.42
C TYR A 115 4.92 -5.76 -8.41
N ASP A 116 3.75 -5.17 -8.71
CA ASP A 116 3.54 -3.72 -8.77
C ASP A 116 2.06 -3.35 -8.58
N GLN A 117 1.83 -2.14 -8.05
CA GLN A 117 0.52 -1.52 -7.82
C GLN A 117 0.01 -0.75 -9.05
N THR A 118 -1.25 -0.32 -9.07
CA THR A 118 -1.83 0.40 -10.22
C THR A 118 -1.22 1.77 -10.46
N ASP A 119 -1.06 2.54 -9.38
CA ASP A 119 -0.49 3.89 -9.35
C ASP A 119 0.39 4.01 -8.10
N GLU A 120 1.43 4.84 -8.17
CA GLU A 120 2.22 5.19 -6.99
C GLU A 120 1.33 5.79 -5.90
N GLY A 121 1.27 5.11 -4.75
CA GLY A 121 0.42 5.51 -3.61
C GLY A 121 -1.00 4.95 -3.63
N ALA A 122 -1.32 3.99 -4.51
CA ALA A 122 -2.55 3.20 -4.41
C ALA A 122 -2.59 2.38 -3.10
N VAL A 123 -1.42 1.91 -2.66
CA VAL A 123 -1.21 1.17 -1.42
C VAL A 123 -0.30 1.97 -0.50
N THR A 124 -0.62 1.97 0.80
CA THR A 124 0.23 2.51 1.86
C THR A 124 0.99 1.35 2.50
N MET A 125 2.32 1.49 2.55
CA MET A 125 3.23 0.54 3.19
C MET A 125 3.60 1.05 4.57
N THR A 126 3.45 0.21 5.59
CA THR A 126 3.78 0.54 6.98
C THR A 126 4.51 -0.59 7.65
N GLU A 127 5.51 -0.30 8.47
CA GLU A 127 6.20 -1.32 9.24
C GLU A 127 5.25 -1.97 10.26
N ASP A 128 5.22 -3.30 10.26
CA ASP A 128 4.46 -4.17 11.13
C ASP A 128 5.45 -5.05 11.91
N SER A 129 5.67 -4.70 13.18
CA SER A 129 6.53 -5.43 14.12
C SER A 129 5.75 -6.42 15.00
N SER A 130 4.50 -6.74 14.63
CA SER A 130 3.68 -7.69 15.37
C SER A 130 4.24 -9.13 15.31
N LEU A 131 3.86 -9.95 16.29
CA LEU A 131 4.24 -11.37 16.37
C LEU A 131 5.77 -11.65 16.38
N GLY A 132 6.58 -10.65 16.75
CA GLY A 132 8.03 -10.78 16.86
C GLY A 132 8.76 -10.84 15.51
N MET A 133 8.08 -10.45 14.42
CA MET A 133 8.66 -10.33 13.08
C MET A 133 8.52 -8.90 12.59
N VAL A 134 9.49 -8.42 11.81
CA VAL A 134 9.39 -7.13 11.10
C VAL A 134 8.96 -7.43 9.67
N ARG A 135 7.78 -6.96 9.30
CA ARG A 135 7.21 -7.07 7.95
C ARG A 135 6.69 -5.71 7.52
N THR A 136 6.47 -5.52 6.23
CA THR A 136 5.83 -4.30 5.74
C THR A 136 4.37 -4.60 5.41
N GLU A 137 3.45 -4.13 6.25
CA GLU A 137 2.02 -4.22 6.02
C GLU A 137 1.62 -3.34 4.83
N THR A 138 0.69 -3.84 4.03
CA THR A 138 0.06 -3.10 2.93
C THR A 138 -1.40 -2.80 3.26
N THR A 139 -1.77 -1.53 3.17
CA THR A 139 -3.15 -1.06 3.38
C THR A 139 -3.64 -0.20 2.21
N CYS A 140 -4.95 -0.16 1.96
CA CYS A 140 -5.51 0.71 0.94
C CYS A 140 -5.32 2.18 1.33
N SER A 141 -4.67 2.98 0.48
CA SER A 141 -4.38 4.39 0.81
C SER A 141 -5.63 5.27 0.93
N LYS A 142 -6.76 4.87 0.33
CA LYS A 142 -8.00 5.65 0.39
C LYS A 142 -8.80 5.44 1.66
N CYS A 143 -8.90 4.20 2.16
CA CYS A 143 -9.78 3.84 3.28
C CYS A 143 -9.08 3.14 4.45
N GLY A 144 -7.80 2.80 4.31
CA GLY A 144 -7.01 2.10 5.33
C GLY A 144 -7.46 0.66 5.60
N ALA A 145 -8.12 0.02 4.64
CA ALA A 145 -8.39 -1.41 4.71
C ALA A 145 -7.08 -2.21 4.64
N HIS A 146 -6.89 -3.17 5.53
CA HIS A 146 -5.77 -4.10 5.47
C HIS A 146 -5.88 -4.99 4.22
N LEU A 147 -4.76 -5.13 3.51
CA LEU A 147 -4.67 -5.91 2.28
C LEU A 147 -3.78 -7.16 2.48
N GLY A 148 -2.60 -6.97 3.07
CA GLY A 148 -1.64 -8.05 3.30
C GLY A 148 -0.25 -7.48 3.61
N HIS A 149 0.79 -8.02 2.99
CA HIS A 149 2.18 -7.59 3.21
C HIS A 149 2.96 -7.48 1.90
N VAL A 150 4.01 -6.67 1.88
CA VAL A 150 4.99 -6.61 0.80
C VAL A 150 6.32 -7.18 1.29
N PHE A 151 7.00 -7.92 0.40
CA PHE A 151 8.28 -8.59 0.64
C PHE A 151 9.27 -8.26 -0.47
N ASP A 152 10.56 -8.28 -0.17
CA ASP A 152 11.65 -7.98 -1.12
C ASP A 152 12.15 -9.21 -1.90
N ASP A 153 11.31 -10.24 -2.03
CA ASP A 153 11.56 -11.49 -2.76
C ASP A 153 10.78 -11.59 -4.07
N GLY A 154 10.48 -10.43 -4.67
CA GLY A 154 9.80 -10.33 -5.96
C GLY A 154 10.69 -10.59 -7.18
N PRO A 155 10.13 -10.46 -8.39
CA PRO A 155 10.88 -10.59 -9.64
C PRO A 155 12.05 -9.60 -9.71
N LYS A 156 13.17 -9.98 -10.34
CA LYS A 156 14.43 -9.22 -10.36
C LYS A 156 14.31 -7.75 -10.78
N PHE A 157 13.32 -7.40 -11.60
CA PHE A 157 13.15 -6.04 -12.13
C PHE A 157 12.43 -5.08 -11.16
N THR A 158 11.55 -5.56 -10.28
CA THR A 158 10.94 -4.73 -9.22
C THR A 158 11.51 -5.00 -7.84
N GLY A 159 11.96 -6.23 -7.59
CA GLY A 159 12.38 -6.73 -6.28
C GLY A 159 11.22 -6.92 -5.29
N GLN A 160 10.02 -6.44 -5.58
CA GLN A 160 8.89 -6.42 -4.65
C GLN A 160 7.85 -7.49 -4.99
N ARG A 161 7.31 -8.11 -3.94
CA ARG A 161 6.17 -9.03 -4.00
C ARG A 161 5.10 -8.59 -3.01
N PHE A 162 3.99 -8.09 -3.53
CA PHE A 162 2.77 -7.80 -2.80
C PHE A 162 1.99 -9.10 -2.59
N CYS A 163 2.02 -9.63 -1.38
CA CYS A 163 1.27 -10.81 -0.95
C CYS A 163 -0.05 -10.37 -0.32
N ILE A 164 -1.13 -10.43 -1.08
CA ILE A 164 -2.41 -9.79 -0.75
C ILE A 164 -3.44 -10.84 -0.39
N ASN A 165 -4.30 -10.62 0.60
CA ASN A 165 -5.42 -11.52 0.86
C ASN A 165 -6.45 -11.42 -0.27
N SER A 166 -6.86 -12.54 -0.86
CA SER A 166 -7.92 -12.58 -1.87
C SER A 166 -9.18 -11.88 -1.37
N VAL A 167 -9.63 -12.18 -0.15
CA VAL A 167 -10.85 -11.57 0.43
C VAL A 167 -10.75 -10.06 0.64
N SER A 168 -9.55 -9.46 0.62
CA SER A 168 -9.40 -8.00 0.73
C SER A 168 -9.63 -7.26 -0.60
N THR A 169 -9.72 -8.01 -1.71
CA THR A 169 -9.86 -7.48 -3.06
C THR A 169 -11.04 -8.08 -3.82
N GLN A 170 -11.47 -7.38 -4.85
CA GLN A 170 -12.44 -7.86 -5.82
C GLN A 170 -11.91 -7.57 -7.22
N VAL A 171 -12.08 -8.50 -8.16
CA VAL A 171 -11.62 -8.31 -9.54
C VAL A 171 -12.76 -7.72 -10.40
N ARG A 172 -12.44 -6.71 -11.20
CA ARG A 172 -13.27 -6.27 -12.33
C ARG A 172 -12.62 -6.79 -13.61
N PRO A 173 -13.14 -7.87 -14.21
CA PRO A 173 -12.61 -8.38 -15.47
C PRO A 173 -12.68 -7.31 -16.56
N GLN A 174 -11.64 -7.25 -17.39
CA GLN A 174 -11.62 -6.44 -18.59
C GLN A 174 -12.48 -7.12 -19.66
N VAL A 175 -13.49 -6.39 -20.14
CA VAL A 175 -14.28 -6.81 -21.29
C VAL A 175 -13.57 -6.27 -22.53
N CYS A 176 -12.98 -7.12 -23.36
CA CYS A 176 -12.54 -6.65 -24.67
C CYS A 176 -13.76 -6.60 -25.59
N CYS A 177 -14.18 -5.39 -25.94
CA CYS A 177 -15.11 -5.23 -27.05
C CYS A 177 -14.36 -5.62 -28.33
N ARG A 178 -14.65 -6.79 -28.90
CA ARG A 178 -14.19 -7.12 -30.24
C ARG A 178 -14.94 -6.18 -31.20
N PRO A 179 -14.26 -5.29 -31.96
CA PRO A 179 -14.99 -4.43 -32.88
C PRO A 179 -15.69 -5.32 -33.92
N ARG A 180 -17.03 -5.33 -33.92
CA ARG A 180 -17.80 -5.85 -35.06
C ARG A 180 -17.35 -5.02 -36.26
N ARG A 181 -16.76 -5.68 -37.26
CA ARG A 181 -16.61 -5.08 -38.58
C ARG A 181 -18.01 -4.61 -39.00
N LYS A 182 -18.25 -3.29 -39.03
CA LYS A 182 -19.41 -2.56 -39.59
C LYS A 182 -20.52 -1.99 -38.66
N ASN A 183 -20.29 -1.54 -37.42
CA ASN A 183 -21.14 -0.46 -36.87
C ASN A 183 -20.56 0.24 -35.61
N PRO A 184 -20.41 1.58 -35.58
CA PRO A 184 -19.84 2.31 -34.43
C PRO A 184 -20.81 2.56 -33.26
N SER A 185 -22.07 2.13 -33.34
CA SER A 185 -23.14 2.56 -32.41
C SER A 185 -23.76 1.43 -31.56
N GLN A 186 -23.28 0.19 -31.65
CA GLN A 186 -23.77 -0.89 -30.79
C GLN A 186 -22.91 -0.96 -29.52
N SER A 187 -23.52 -0.57 -28.40
CA SER A 187 -22.99 -0.77 -27.05
C SER A 187 -22.53 -2.20 -26.86
N CYS A 188 -21.35 -2.39 -26.29
CA CYS A 188 -20.77 -3.71 -26.05
C CYS A 188 -21.76 -4.57 -25.25
N GLU A 189 -22.25 -5.65 -25.85
CA GLU A 189 -23.00 -6.68 -25.14
C GLU A 189 -22.04 -7.34 -24.13
N GLU A 190 -22.45 -7.42 -22.86
CA GLU A 190 -21.70 -7.80 -21.65
C GLU A 190 -21.07 -9.22 -21.64
N ARG A 191 -20.80 -9.84 -22.78
CA ARG A 191 -20.33 -11.22 -22.83
C ARG A 191 -19.23 -11.44 -23.85
N CYS A 192 -18.07 -10.83 -23.60
CA CYS A 192 -16.80 -11.26 -24.16
C CYS A 192 -15.76 -11.22 -23.03
N LEU A 193 -15.65 -12.32 -22.28
CA LEU A 193 -14.53 -12.53 -21.36
C LEU A 193 -13.30 -12.86 -22.21
N CYS A 194 -12.28 -12.01 -22.14
CA CYS A 194 -11.01 -12.29 -22.81
C CYS A 194 -10.24 -13.32 -21.99
N GLY A 195 -10.25 -14.55 -22.44
CA GLY A 195 -9.36 -15.59 -21.95
C GLY A 195 -8.86 -16.36 -23.15
N GLU A 196 -7.61 -16.13 -23.52
CA GLU A 196 -6.66 -17.10 -24.07
C GLU A 196 -5.41 -16.34 -24.54
N GLY A 197 -4.31 -16.44 -23.80
CA GLY A 197 -3.03 -15.86 -24.25
C GLY A 197 -1.92 -15.78 -23.21
N GLY A 198 -1.34 -16.94 -22.87
CA GLY A 198 0.08 -17.03 -22.48
C GLY A 198 0.40 -16.88 -21.00
N SER A 199 0.67 -18.02 -20.34
CA SER A 199 1.54 -18.10 -19.18
C SER A 199 2.89 -17.45 -19.53
N HIS A 200 3.12 -16.23 -19.07
CA HIS A 200 4.46 -15.66 -19.06
C HIS A 200 5.26 -16.41 -17.99
N HIS A 201 5.99 -17.44 -18.42
CA HIS A 201 7.20 -17.86 -17.73
C HIS A 201 8.10 -16.63 -17.60
N ILE A 202 8.18 -16.08 -16.39
CA ILE A 202 9.21 -15.11 -16.03
C ILE A 202 10.51 -15.93 -15.99
N LEU A 203 11.32 -15.79 -17.04
CA LEU A 203 12.64 -16.41 -17.13
C LEU A 203 13.60 -15.72 -16.15
N ASP A 204 14.50 -16.54 -15.60
CA ASP A 204 15.58 -16.22 -14.66
C ASP A 204 16.43 -14.99 -15.03
#